data_AF-Q116G2-F1
#
_entry.id   AF-Q116G2-F1
#
_cell.length_a   1.000
_cell.length_b   1.000
_cell.length_c   1.000
_cell.angle_alpha   90.00
_cell.angle_beta   90.00
_cell.angle_gamma   90.00
#
_symmetry.space_group_name_H-M   'P 1'
#
loop_
_entity.id
_entity.type
_entity.pdbx_description
1 polymer ?
#
loop_
_entity_poly.entity_id
_entity_poly.type
_entity_poly.pdbx_seq_one_letter_code
_entity_poly.pdbx_strand_id
1 'polypeptide(L)' 'MRRQYSVNEHQIIRAIGVVNCLYFNPKSEQFWIIDYRIYDPDSDKKNKIDHVEDMMFDVVNKKKLLFKTVLMEIWYAKKN' A
#
# COMPACT_ATOMS: atom_id res chain seq x y z
N MET A 1 4.15 -10.47 16.43
CA MET A 1 5.09 -10.27 15.29
C MET A 1 4.77 -11.29 14.21
N ARG A 2 4.41 -10.86 13.00
CA ARG A 2 3.90 -11.74 11.95
C ARG A 2 5.02 -12.34 11.12
N ARG A 3 4.79 -13.52 10.55
CA ARG A 3 5.71 -14.18 9.63
C ARG A 3 5.28 -13.88 8.19
N GLN A 4 6.22 -13.50 7.35
CA GLN A 4 5.98 -13.20 5.93
C GLN A 4 7.04 -13.87 5.08
N TYR A 5 6.67 -14.22 3.85
CA TYR A 5 7.62 -14.72 2.88
C TYR A 5 8.52 -13.57 2.40
N SER A 6 9.82 -13.72 2.57
CA SER A 6 10.81 -12.83 1.97
C SER A 6 11.28 -13.43 0.66
N VAL A 7 11.10 -12.68 -0.42
CA VAL A 7 11.62 -13.07 -1.73
C VAL A 7 13.15 -13.02 -1.74
N ASN A 8 13.78 -12.10 -1.00
CA ASN A 8 15.23 -12.01 -0.90
C ASN A 8 15.84 -13.23 -0.21
N GLU A 9 15.25 -13.62 0.92
CA GLU A 9 15.75 -14.74 1.74
C GLU A 9 15.22 -16.10 1.26
N HIS A 10 14.29 -16.11 0.30
CA HIS A 10 13.57 -17.29 -0.18
C HIS A 10 12.95 -18.13 0.96
N GLN A 11 12.54 -17.49 2.05
CA GLN A 11 12.01 -18.16 3.23
C GLN A 11 11.03 -17.28 4.00
N ILE A 12 10.29 -17.91 4.90
CA ILE A 12 9.38 -17.23 5.82
C ILE A 12 10.17 -16.63 6.99
N ILE A 13 10.21 -15.30 7.06
CA ILE A 13 10.89 -14.55 8.12
C ILE A 13 9.90 -13.80 9.00
N ARG A 14 10.35 -13.37 10.18
CA ARG A 14 9.58 -12.42 10.99
C ARG A 14 9.75 -11.03 10.37
N ALA A 15 8.65 -10.39 10.00
CA ALA A 15 8.68 -9.10 9.35
C ALA A 15 7.47 -8.25 9.76
N ILE A 16 7.55 -6.96 9.44
CA ILE A 16 6.45 -6.00 9.59
C ILE A 16 5.83 -5.82 8.20
N GLY A 17 4.54 -6.12 8.08
CA GLY A 17 3.80 -5.83 6.86
C GLY A 17 3.48 -4.35 6.80
N VAL A 18 3.80 -3.71 5.68
CA VAL A 18 3.43 -2.32 5.42
C VAL A 18 2.75 -2.24 4.05
N VAL A 19 1.69 -1.44 3.96
CA VAL A 19 1.09 -1.01 2.70
C VAL A 19 1.46 0.46 2.50
N ASN A 20 2.09 0.78 1.37
CA ASN A 20 2.57 2.13 1.07
C ASN A 20 1.80 2.73 -0.11
N CYS A 21 1.57 4.04 -0.04
CA CYS A 21 1.04 4.84 -1.14
C CYS A 21 2.04 5.94 -1.48
N LEU A 22 2.55 5.92 -2.70
CA LEU A 22 3.57 6.85 -3.20
C LEU A 22 2.96 7.75 -4.28
N TYR A 23 3.29 9.03 -4.25
CA TYR A 23 3.03 9.96 -5.34
C TYR A 23 4.30 10.12 -6.19
N PHE A 24 4.17 9.99 -7.50
CA PHE A 24 5.24 10.25 -8.45
C PHE A 24 4.89 11.45 -9.32
N ASN A 25 5.79 12.43 -9.39
CA ASN A 25 5.67 13.55 -10.32
C ASN A 25 6.61 13.34 -11.51
N PRO A 26 6.09 13.07 -12.73
CA PRO A 26 6.92 12.80 -13.90
C PRO A 26 7.69 14.02 -14.40
N LYS A 27 7.30 15.25 -14.02
CA LYS A 27 8.03 16.46 -14.44
C LYS A 27 9.31 16.67 -13.63
N SER A 28 9.29 16.33 -12.34
CA SER A 28 10.42 16.49 -11.44
C SER A 28 11.14 15.19 -11.13
N GLU A 29 10.61 14.05 -11.61
CA GLU A 29 11.12 12.70 -11.36
C GLU A 29 11.27 12.36 -9.88
N GLN A 30 10.38 12.91 -9.05
CA GLN A 30 10.43 12.76 -7.60
C GLN A 30 9.28 11.92 -7.06
N PHE A 31 9.55 11.27 -5.93
CA PHE A 31 8.60 10.46 -5.19
C PHE A 31 8.32 11.06 -3.81
N TRP A 32 7.06 11.00 -3.37
CA TRP A 32 6.64 11.35 -2.03
C TRP A 32 5.84 10.22 -1.40
N ILE A 33 6.13 9.89 -0.14
CA ILE A 33 5.26 9.03 0.65
C ILE A 33 4.05 9.86 1.07
N ILE A 34 2.88 9.52 0.53
CA ILE A 34 1.64 10.22 0.84
C ILE A 34 0.77 9.45 1.83
N ASP A 35 1.01 8.15 2.01
CA ASP A 35 0.37 7.32 3.02
C ASP A 35 1.18 6.05 3.30
N TYR A 36 1.09 5.53 4.52
CA TYR A 36 1.57 4.20 4.88
C TYR A 36 0.70 3.61 5.98
N ARG A 37 0.49 2.30 5.95
CA ARG A 37 -0.27 1.56 6.97
C ARG A 37 0.47 0.30 7.37
N ILE A 38 0.47 0.04 8.67
CA ILE A 38 0.93 -1.23 9.21
C ILE A 38 -0.18 -2.25 8.95
N TYR A 39 0.19 -3.38 8.35
CA TYR A 39 -0.76 -4.46 8.07
C TYR A 39 -0.92 -5.34 9.32
N ASP A 40 -1.95 -5.05 10.11
CA ASP A 40 -2.26 -5.72 11.38
C ASP A 40 -3.76 -6.10 11.49
N PRO A 41 -4.21 -7.15 10.77
CA PRO A 41 -5.61 -7.56 10.76
C PRO A 41 -6.09 -8.12 12.10
N ASP A 42 -5.19 -8.49 13.01
CA ASP A 42 -5.58 -8.94 14.35
C ASP A 42 -6.11 -7.76 15.18
N SER A 43 -5.61 -6.55 14.91
CA SER A 43 -6.05 -5.31 15.55
C SER A 43 -7.21 -4.64 14.80
N ASP A 44 -7.08 -4.41 13.50
CA ASP A 44 -8.02 -3.58 12.73
C ASP A 44 -9.00 -4.36 11.85
N LYS A 45 -8.82 -5.68 11.74
CA LYS A 45 -9.62 -6.59 10.90
C LYS A 45 -9.63 -6.22 9.41
N LYS A 46 -8.68 -5.42 8.94
CA LYS A 46 -8.56 -5.00 7.55
C LYS A 46 -7.59 -5.88 6.79
N ASN A 47 -7.95 -6.20 5.55
CA ASN A 47 -7.04 -6.80 4.59
C ASN A 47 -6.28 -5.71 3.81
N LYS A 48 -5.34 -6.12 2.94
CA LYS A 48 -4.54 -5.16 2.15
C LYS A 48 -5.38 -4.32 1.19
N ILE A 49 -6.45 -4.89 0.62
CA ILE A 49 -7.37 -4.20 -0.30
C ILE A 49 -8.13 -3.13 0.48
N ASP A 50 -8.68 -3.45 1.65
CA ASP A 50 -9.38 -2.48 2.51
C ASP A 50 -8.49 -1.27 2.82
N HIS A 51 -7.21 -1.52 3.14
CA HIS A 51 -6.25 -0.44 3.35
C HIS A 51 -6.04 0.43 2.11
N VAL A 52 -5.92 -0.19 0.93
CA VAL A 52 -5.74 0.53 -0.33
C VAL A 52 -6.97 1.37 -0.68
N GLU A 53 -8.18 0.83 -0.50
CA GLU A 53 -9.42 1.56 -0.75
C GLU A 53 -9.52 2.81 0.12
N ASP A 54 -9.27 2.67 1.43
CA ASP A 54 -9.25 3.81 2.33
C ASP A 54 -8.14 4.83 1.98
N MET A 55 -6.94 4.36 1.60
CA MET A 55 -5.84 5.25 1.19
C MET A 55 -6.25 6.05 -0.04
N MET A 56 -6.87 5.41 -1.04
CA MET A 56 -7.36 6.07 -2.24
C MET A 56 -8.48 7.06 -1.91
N PHE A 57 -9.39 6.71 -1.01
CA PHE A 57 -10.42 7.61 -0.51
C PHE A 57 -9.79 8.86 0.13
N ASP A 58 -8.75 8.70 0.94
CA ASP A 58 -8.05 9.81 1.59
C ASP A 58 -7.26 10.67 0.60
N VAL A 59 -6.66 10.07 -0.42
CA VAL A 59 -5.97 10.80 -1.51
C VAL A 59 -6.94 11.73 -2.24
N VAL A 60 -8.14 11.25 -2.56
CA VAL A 60 -9.14 12.02 -3.30
C VAL A 60 -9.84 13.05 -2.41
N ASN A 61 -10.36 12.62 -1.27
CA ASN A 61 -11.29 13.44 -0.48
C ASN A 61 -10.60 14.35 0.54
N LYS A 62 -9.48 13.90 1.12
CA LYS A 62 -8.76 14.66 2.16
C LYS A 62 -7.58 15.43 1.57
N LYS A 63 -6.69 14.73 0.86
CA LYS A 63 -5.44 15.31 0.32
C LYS A 63 -5.68 16.08 -0.97
N LYS A 64 -6.74 15.75 -1.71
CA LYS A 64 -7.14 16.38 -2.99
C LYS A 64 -5.99 16.43 -4.01
N LEU A 65 -5.20 15.35 -4.06
CA LEU A 65 -4.07 15.28 -4.98
C LEU A 65 -4.55 15.00 -6.40
N LEU A 66 -3.95 15.71 -7.37
CA LEU A 66 -4.20 15.48 -8.77
C LEU A 66 -3.29 14.36 -9.28
N PHE A 67 -3.90 13.31 -9.84
CA PHE A 67 -3.21 12.21 -10.49
C PHE A 67 -4.01 11.73 -11.70
N LYS A 68 -3.32 11.16 -12.68
CA LYS A 68 -3.94 10.61 -13.90
C LYS A 68 -4.00 9.09 -13.89
N THR A 69 -3.05 8.45 -13.23
CA THR A 69 -2.84 7.00 -13.31
C THR A 69 -2.47 6.49 -11.93
N VAL A 70 -2.98 5.31 -11.59
CA VAL A 70 -2.65 4.58 -10.38
C VAL A 70 -1.97 3.29 -10.81
N LEU A 71 -0.75 3.06 -10.32
CA LEU A 71 -0.03 1.81 -10.52
C LEU A 71 -0.24 0.93 -9.30
N MET A 72 -0.65 -0.31 -9.52
CA MET A 72 -0.91 -1.30 -8.48
C MET A 72 -0.15 -2.59 -8.76
N GLU A 73 0.30 -3.25 -7.71
CA GLU A 73 0.86 -4.59 -7.81
C GLU A 73 -0.23 -5.58 -8.27
N ILE A 74 0.15 -6.54 -9.13
CA ILE A 74 -0.78 -7.54 -9.69
C ILE A 74 -1.48 -8.39 -8.62
N TRP A 75 -0.89 -8.52 -7.43
CA TRP A 75 -1.48 -9.26 -6.32
C TRP A 75 -2.78 -8.62 -5.79
N TYR A 76 -3.05 -7.35 -6.13
CA TYR A 76 -4.31 -6.68 -5.86
C TYR A 76 -5.40 -6.96 -6.91
N ALA A 77 -5.06 -7.59 -8.05
CA ALA A 77 -6.02 -8.00 -9.06
C ALA A 77 -6.77 -9.27 -8.62
N LYS A 78 -7.55 -9.15 -7.54
CA LYS A 78 -8.40 -10.21 -7.02
C LYS A 78 -9.85 -9.94 -7.39
N LYS A 79 -10.54 -10.95 -7.91
CA LYS A 79 -11.98 -10.90 -8.13
C LYS A 79 -12.67 -11.17 -6.78
N ASN A 80 -13.58 -10.27 -6.38
CA ASN A 80 -14.49 -10.51 -5.26
C ASN A 80 -15.51 -11.60 -5.63
#